data_AF-A0A554FQJ9-F1
#
_entry.id   AF-A0A554FQJ9-F1
#
_cell.length_a   1.000
_cell.length_b   1.000
_cell.length_c   1.000
_cell.angle_alpha   90.00
_cell.angle_beta   90.00
_cell.angle_gamma   90.00
#
_symmetry.space_group_name_H-M   'P 1'
#
loop_
_entity.id
_entity.type
_entity.pdbx_description
1 polymer ?
#
loop_
_entity_poly.entity_id
_entity_poly.type
_entity_poly.pdbx_seq_one_letter_code
_entity_poly.pdbx_strand_id
1 'polypeptide(L)' 'MTWADGAEQQLQDARRELEAAERELGSGTEAAKVRYARALYEADLAGRRADRMARDSRRQQRTWRPVAG' A
#
# COMPACT_ATOMS: atom_id res chain seq x y z
N MET A 1 13.56 5.35 -9.83
CA MET A 1 12.39 4.81 -9.13
C MET A 1 12.88 3.71 -8.21
N THR A 2 12.76 3.88 -6.90
CA THR A 2 13.19 2.85 -5.94
C THR A 2 12.08 1.82 -5.73
N TRP A 3 12.45 0.64 -5.22
CA TRP A 3 11.47 -0.39 -4.83
C TRP A 3 10.49 0.11 -3.75
N ALA A 4 10.92 1.06 -2.91
CA ALA A 4 10.06 1.71 -1.92
C ALA A 4 9.02 2.62 -2.60
N ASP A 5 9.42 3.41 -3.60
CA ASP A 5 8.50 4.27 -4.35
C ASP A 5 7.42 3.45 -5.07
N GLY A 6 7.80 2.30 -5.64
CA GLY A 6 6.85 1.38 -6.27
C GLY A 6 5.85 0.75 -5.29
N ALA A 7 6.29 0.44 -4.07
CA ALA A 7 5.40 -0.09 -3.03
C ALA A 7 4.44 0.99 -2.49
N GLU A 8 4.90 2.22 -2.36
CA GLU A 8 4.05 3.37 -1.98
C GLU A 8 3.00 3.66 -3.06
N GLN A 9 3.39 3.63 -4.34
CA GLN A 9 2.44 3.80 -5.44
C GLN A 9 1.35 2.71 -5.43
N GLN A 10 1.73 1.44 -5.23
CA GLN A 10 0.77 0.34 -5.10
C GLN A 10 -0.19 0.53 -3.92
N LEU A 11 0.28 1.06 -2.80
CA LEU A 11 -0.58 1.40 -1.66
C LEU A 11 -1.57 2.51 -2.02
N GLN A 12 -1.13 3.55 -2.73
CA GLN A 12 -2.02 4.62 -3.17
C GLN A 12 -3.08 4.14 -4.15
N ASP A 13 -2.70 3.27 -5.10
CA ASP A 13 -3.64 2.65 -6.04
C ASP A 13 -4.68 1.80 -5.31
N ALA A 14 -4.25 0.94 -4.39
CA ALA A 14 -5.16 0.11 -3.60
C ALA A 14 -6.11 0.92 -2.70
N ARG A 15 -5.65 2.06 -2.16
CA ARG A 15 -6.51 2.99 -1.42
C ARG A 15 -7.58 3.64 -2.31
N ARG A 16 -7.22 4.07 -3.51
CA ARG A 16 -8.18 4.62 -4.48
C ARG A 16 -9.24 3.59 -4.86
N GLU A 17 -8.84 2.34 -5.07
CA GLU A 17 -9.77 1.24 -5.35
C GLU A 17 -10.69 0.94 -4.15
N LEU A 18 -10.17 0.99 -2.93
CA LEU A 18 -10.99 0.88 -1.72
C LEU A 18 -12.02 2.01 -1.62
N GLU A 19 -11.63 3.26 -1.84
CA GLU A 19 -12.55 4.40 -1.85
C GLU A 19 -13.62 4.30 -2.96
N ALA A 20 -13.28 3.72 -4.11
CA ALA A 20 -14.25 3.41 -5.15
C ALA A 20 -15.25 2.34 -4.68
N ALA A 21 -14.75 1.24 -4.11
CA ALA A 21 -15.59 0.16 -3.59
C ALA A 21 -16.48 0.59 -2.41
N GLU A 22 -16.01 1.52 -1.56
CA GLU A 22 -16.81 2.12 -0.48
C GLU A 22 -17.99 2.92 -1.02
N ARG A 23 -17.78 3.70 -2.09
CA ARG A 23 -18.87 4.42 -2.75
C ARG A 23 -19.89 3.46 -3.37
N GLU A 24 -19.42 2.39 -3.99
CA GLU A 24 -20.29 1.35 -4.56
C GLU A 24 -21.04 0.55 -3.50
N LEU A 25 -20.48 0.39 -2.30
CA LEU A 25 -21.12 -0.29 -1.18
C LEU A 25 -22.48 0.34 -0.83
N GLY A 26 -22.64 1.66 -1.07
CA GLY A 26 -23.92 2.36 -0.93
C GLY A 26 -25.05 1.80 -1.80
N SER A 27 -24.75 1.05 -2.85
CA SER A 27 -25.76 0.32 -3.66
C SER A 27 -26.41 -0.85 -2.91
N GLY A 28 -25.80 -1.34 -1.82
CA GLY A 28 -26.31 -2.45 -1.01
C GLY A 28 -26.26 -3.83 -1.67
N THR A 29 -25.71 -3.93 -2.89
CA THR A 29 -25.66 -5.20 -3.64
C THR A 29 -24.61 -6.16 -3.07
N GLU A 30 -24.85 -7.46 -3.19
CA GLU A 30 -23.89 -8.48 -2.73
C GLU A 30 -22.56 -8.39 -3.48
N ALA A 31 -22.60 -8.09 -4.78
CA ALA A 31 -21.40 -7.86 -5.58
C ALA A 31 -20.59 -6.65 -5.08
N ALA A 32 -21.24 -5.57 -4.62
CA ALA A 32 -20.55 -4.43 -4.03
C ALA A 32 -19.89 -4.79 -2.69
N LYS A 33 -20.55 -5.57 -1.83
CA LYS A 33 -19.96 -6.06 -0.57
C LYS A 33 -18.73 -6.91 -0.80
N VAL A 34 -18.77 -7.83 -1.77
CA VAL A 34 -17.63 -8.68 -2.11
C VAL A 34 -16.46 -7.85 -2.65
N ARG A 35 -16.74 -6.87 -3.53
CA ARG A 35 -15.71 -5.95 -4.04
C ARG A 35 -15.09 -5.12 -2.92
N TYR A 36 -15.90 -4.59 -2.01
CA TYR A 36 -15.42 -3.86 -0.84
C TYR A 36 -14.52 -4.73 0.06
N ALA A 37 -14.96 -5.95 0.40
CA ALA A 37 -14.16 -6.87 1.21
C ALA A 37 -12.81 -7.21 0.56
N ARG A 38 -12.80 -7.40 -0.76
CA ARG A 38 -11.57 -7.63 -1.52
C ARG A 38 -10.67 -6.39 -1.50
N ALA A 39 -11.20 -5.21 -1.77
CA ALA A 39 -10.41 -3.97 -1.81
C ALA A 39 -9.80 -3.65 -0.43
N LEU A 40 -10.54 -3.92 0.66
CA LEU A 40 -10.02 -3.82 2.03
C LEU A 40 -8.79 -4.71 2.24
N TYR A 41 -8.89 -5.98 1.84
CA TYR A 41 -7.78 -6.93 1.97
C TYR A 41 -6.56 -6.51 1.13
N GLU A 42 -6.78 -6.06 -0.10
CA GLU A 42 -5.71 -5.63 -0.99
C GLU A 42 -5.01 -4.37 -0.48
N ALA A 43 -5.75 -3.40 0.07
CA ALA A 43 -5.18 -2.20 0.68
C ALA A 43 -4.34 -2.51 1.93
N ASP A 44 -4.80 -3.41 2.80
CA ASP A 44 -4.04 -3.86 3.98
C ASP A 44 -2.76 -4.63 3.58
N LEU A 45 -2.84 -5.50 2.57
CA LEU A 45 -1.67 -6.20 2.02
C LEU A 45 -0.64 -5.23 1.43
N ALA A 46 -1.09 -4.24 0.64
CA ALA A 46 -0.22 -3.22 0.09
C ALA A 46 0.42 -2.35 1.19
N GLY A 47 -0.34 -2.03 2.25
CA GLY A 47 0.15 -1.27 3.40
C GLY A 47 1.30 -1.98 4.12
N ARG A 48 1.13 -3.27 4.43
CA ARG A 48 2.19 -4.09 5.03
C ARG A 48 3.44 -4.18 4.17
N ARG A 49 3.28 -4.20 2.84
CA ARG A 49 4.39 -4.22 1.89
C ARG A 49 5.15 -2.89 1.87
N ALA A 50 4.43 -1.77 1.77
CA ALA A 50 5.01 -0.44 1.81
C ALA A 50 5.79 -0.20 3.10
N ASP A 51 5.22 -0.57 4.26
CA ASP A 51 5.87 -0.47 5.56
C ASP A 51 7.20 -1.23 5.64
N ARG A 52 7.23 -2.46 5.09
CA ARG A 52 8.45 -3.26 5.05
C ARG A 52 9.52 -2.58 4.21
N MET A 53 9.15 -2.11 3.01
CA MET A 53 10.07 -1.46 2.09
C MET A 53 10.60 -0.12 2.64
N ALA A 54 9.76 0.65 3.33
CA ALA A 54 10.16 1.88 4.01
C ALA A 54 11.15 1.61 5.16
N ARG A 55 11.01 0.48 5.88
CA ARG A 55 11.98 0.07 6.91
C ARG A 55 13.31 -0.36 6.29
N ASP A 56 13.27 -1.15 5.22
CA ASP A 56 14.47 -1.64 4.54
C ASP A 56 15.25 -0.49 3.89
N SER A 57 14.57 0.45 3.23
CA SER A 57 15.18 1.66 2.68
C SER A 57 15.89 2.48 3.77
N ARG A 58 15.24 2.70 4.92
CA ARG A 58 15.87 3.39 6.07
C ARG A 58 17.09 2.66 6.63
N ARG A 59 17.07 1.32 6.66
CA ARG A 59 18.23 0.52 7.10
C ARG A 59 19.41 0.67 6.13
N GLN A 60 19.15 0.58 4.82
CA GLN A 60 20.17 0.75 3.80
C GLN A 60 20.83 2.12 3.88
N GLN A 61 20.05 3.20 4.06
CA GLN A 61 20.60 4.55 4.24
C GLN A 61 21.52 4.66 5.48
N ARG A 62 21.26 3.90 6.55
CA ARG A 62 22.11 3.86 7.74
C ARG A 62 23.42 3.10 7.52
N THR A 63 23.40 1.98 6.80
CA THR A 63 24.58 1.13 6.57
C THR A 63 25.58 1.74 5.60
N TRP A 64 25.13 2.59 4.67
CA TRP A 64 25.99 3.22 3.67
C TRP A 64 26.52 4.61 4.06
N ARG A 65 26.40 5.03 5.33
CA ARG A 65 27.04 6.30 5.76
C ARG A 65 28.55 6.14 5.62
N PRO A 66 29.23 6.94 4.77
CA PRO A 66 30.67 6.93 4.71
C PRO A 66 31.18 7.37 6.09
N VAL A 67 32.03 6.55 6.71
CA VAL A 67 32.75 6.97 7.90
C VAL A 67 33.67 8.10 7.43
N ALA A 68 33.36 9.33 7.82
CA ALA A 68 34.28 10.44 7.63
C ALA A 68 35.54 10.11 8.45
N GLY A 69 36.63 9.80 7.74
CA GLY A 69 37.97 9.69 8.32
C GLY A 69 38.55 11.07 8.62
#